data_AF-A0A143CAJ8-F1
#
_entry.id   AF-A0A143CAJ8-F1
#
_cell.length_a   1.000
_cell.length_b   1.000
_cell.length_c   1.000
_cell.angle_alpha   90.00
_cell.angle_beta   90.00
_cell.angle_gamma   90.00
#
_symmetry.space_group_name_H-M   'P 1'
#
loop_
_entity.id
_entity.type
_entity.pdbx_description
1 polymer ?
#
loop_
_entity_poly.entity_id
_entity_poly.type
_entity_poly.pdbx_seq_one_letter_code
_entity_poly.pdbx_strand_id
1 'polypeptide(L)'
;MTQIEASAGLSAGSGSFYRHFRSKGEVLQAVVDREVDRADAERETGPEPEETGGDVRAALALEFERRLGNLRRLHPLTELVARERDHLGASVDHLGELLVARNVSIRSQRLAGWMAAGAIPTRDAEALAAVITFALTGYHLSVRFFGHQPAGVGEEALITTLVDLVAGA
;
A
#
# COMPACT_ATOMS: atom_id res chain seq x y z
N MET A 1 -5.22 27.18 -7.48
CA MET A 1 -5.98 26.37 -8.46
C MET A 1 -5.41 26.54 -9.85
N THR A 2 -5.13 27.76 -10.30
CA THR A 2 -4.46 28.08 -11.58
C THR A 2 -3.21 27.26 -11.91
N GLN A 3 -2.30 27.03 -10.96
CA GLN A 3 -1.14 26.17 -11.20
C GLN A 3 -1.51 24.68 -11.37
N ILE A 4 -2.53 24.19 -10.66
CA ILE A 4 -3.03 22.81 -10.80
C ILE A 4 -3.71 22.66 -12.15
N GLU A 5 -4.52 23.63 -12.57
CA GLU A 5 -5.14 23.69 -13.90
C GLU A 5 -4.08 23.62 -15.01
N ALA A 6 -3.05 24.48 -14.93
CA ALA A 6 -1.96 24.49 -15.91
C ALA A 6 -1.23 23.14 -15.98
N SER A 7 -0.87 22.55 -14.84
CA SER A 7 -0.20 21.25 -14.79
C SER A 7 -1.09 20.09 -15.27
N ALA A 8 -2.41 20.22 -15.17
CA ALA A 8 -3.38 19.24 -15.68
C ALA A 8 -3.72 19.44 -17.16
N GLY A 9 -3.08 20.39 -17.86
CA GLY A 9 -3.38 20.71 -19.26
C GLY A 9 -4.68 21.48 -19.46
N LEU A 10 -5.26 22.03 -18.39
CA LEU A 10 -6.46 22.87 -18.46
C LEU A 10 -6.06 24.34 -18.65
N SER A 11 -6.99 25.12 -19.22
CA SER A 11 -6.82 26.58 -19.29
C SER A 11 -6.80 27.18 -17.88
N ALA A 12 -5.63 27.67 -17.47
CA ALA A 12 -5.42 28.26 -16.16
C ALA A 12 -6.33 29.47 -15.96
N GLY A 13 -7.08 29.51 -14.85
CA GLY A 13 -7.98 30.61 -14.53
C GLY A 13 -9.33 30.55 -15.25
N SER A 14 -9.60 29.47 -16.00
CA SER A 14 -10.90 29.26 -16.67
C SER A 14 -12.06 29.04 -15.68
N GLY A 15 -11.76 28.76 -14.40
CA GLY A 15 -12.75 28.39 -13.41
C GLY A 15 -13.31 26.99 -13.61
N SER A 16 -12.81 26.22 -14.59
CA SER A 16 -13.27 24.86 -14.86
C SER A 16 -13.02 23.92 -13.68
N PHE A 17 -11.93 24.11 -12.95
CA PHE A 17 -11.66 23.33 -11.74
C PHE A 17 -12.62 23.68 -10.60
N TYR A 18 -13.01 24.96 -10.46
CA TYR A 18 -13.96 25.42 -9.44
C TYR A 18 -15.38 24.85 -9.60
N ARG A 19 -15.74 24.39 -10.80
CA ARG A 19 -17.01 23.67 -11.03
C ARG A 19 -17.04 22.29 -10.37
N HIS A 20 -15.88 21.67 -10.20
CA HIS A 20 -15.75 20.32 -9.62
C HIS A 20 -15.21 20.34 -8.19
N PHE A 21 -14.30 21.27 -7.90
CA PHE A 21 -13.64 21.41 -6.60
C PHE A 21 -13.57 22.88 -6.21
N ARG A 22 -14.29 23.24 -5.15
CA ARG A 22 -14.39 24.60 -4.61
C ARG A 22 -13.10 25.06 -3.92
N SER A 23 -12.23 24.12 -3.54
CA SER A 23 -10.96 24.42 -2.87
C SER A 23 -9.87 23.38 -3.20
N LYS A 24 -8.62 23.73 -2.92
CA LYS A 24 -7.50 22.76 -2.95
C LYS A 24 -7.72 21.59 -1.97
N GLY A 25 -8.41 21.83 -0.85
CA GLY A 25 -8.76 20.79 0.12
C GLY A 25 -9.70 19.74 -0.47
N GLU A 26 -10.71 20.16 -1.25
CA GLU A 26 -11.62 19.21 -1.94
C GLU A 26 -10.89 18.38 -3.01
N VAL A 27 -9.89 18.96 -3.69
CA VAL A 27 -9.03 18.19 -4.61
C VAL A 27 -8.21 17.15 -3.86
N LEU A 28 -7.59 17.54 -2.74
CA LEU A 28 -6.78 16.63 -1.93
C LEU A 28 -7.64 15.49 -1.37
N GLN A 29 -8.85 15.80 -0.91
CA GLN A 29 -9.82 14.80 -0.47
C GLN A 29 -10.14 13.78 -1.56
N ALA A 30 -10.52 14.25 -2.75
CA ALA A 30 -10.88 13.36 -3.84
C ALA A 30 -9.70 12.49 -4.33
N VAL A 31 -8.47 13.01 -4.24
CA VAL A 31 -7.26 12.21 -4.50
C VAL A 31 -7.07 11.15 -3.42
N VAL A 32 -7.23 11.50 -2.14
CA VAL A 32 -7.16 10.54 -1.02
C VAL A 32 -8.18 9.43 -1.19
N ASP A 33 -9.44 9.77 -1.43
CA ASP A 33 -10.54 8.81 -1.57
C ASP A 33 -10.28 7.85 -2.74
N ARG A 34 -9.89 8.37 -3.91
CA ARG A 34 -9.55 7.55 -5.07
C ARG A 34 -8.39 6.59 -4.79
N GLU A 35 -7.40 7.04 -4.04
CA GLU A 35 -6.23 6.23 -3.71
C GLU A 35 -6.53 5.16 -2.67
N VAL A 36 -7.43 5.46 -1.73
CA VAL A 36 -8.04 4.49 -0.82
C VAL A 36 -8.79 3.41 -1.60
N ASP A 37 -9.71 3.80 -2.49
CA ASP A 37 -10.52 2.86 -3.28
C ASP A 37 -9.63 1.94 -4.12
N ARG A 38 -8.60 2.51 -4.75
CA ARG A 38 -7.62 1.74 -5.52
C ARG A 38 -6.85 0.76 -4.63
N ALA A 39 -6.38 1.21 -3.47
CA ALA A 39 -5.64 0.35 -2.56
C ALA A 39 -6.52 -0.80 -2.02
N ASP A 40 -7.82 -0.56 -1.82
CA ASP A 40 -8.78 -1.58 -1.42
C ASP A 40 -9.04 -2.61 -2.54
N ALA A 41 -9.26 -2.17 -3.77
CA ALA A 41 -9.42 -3.07 -4.91
C ALA A 41 -8.16 -3.96 -5.14
N GLU A 42 -6.96 -3.38 -4.98
CA GLU A 42 -5.69 -4.12 -5.08
C GLU A 42 -5.48 -5.10 -3.91
N ARG A 43 -6.11 -4.87 -2.74
CA ARG A 43 -6.03 -5.79 -1.59
C ARG A 43 -6.85 -7.05 -1.79
N GLU A 44 -7.99 -6.91 -2.46
CA GLU A 44 -8.92 -8.03 -2.73
C GLU A 44 -8.46 -8.91 -3.90
N THR A 45 -7.51 -8.44 -4.72
CA THR A 45 -7.08 -9.07 -5.99
C THR A 45 -5.60 -9.45 -6.01
N GLY A 46 -5.01 -9.74 -4.86
CA GLY A 46 -3.62 -10.22 -4.81
C GLY A 46 -3.44 -11.50 -5.64
N PRO A 47 -2.21 -11.83 -6.08
CA PRO A 47 -1.95 -13.06 -6.82
C PRO A 47 -2.35 -14.28 -6.00
N GLU A 48 -3.10 -15.19 -6.59
CA GLU A 48 -3.37 -16.51 -6.03
C GLU A 48 -2.38 -17.54 -6.63
N PRO A 49 -2.06 -18.63 -5.92
CA PRO A 49 -1.12 -19.65 -6.41
C PRO A 49 -1.52 -20.23 -7.77
N GLU A 50 -2.80 -20.31 -8.08
CA GLU A 50 -3.32 -20.77 -9.37
C GLU A 50 -2.86 -19.89 -10.54
N GLU A 51 -2.68 -18.58 -10.31
CA GLU A 51 -2.18 -17.63 -11.30
C GLU A 51 -0.67 -17.80 -11.57
N THR A 52 0.05 -18.46 -10.66
CA THR A 52 1.47 -18.79 -10.76
C THR A 52 1.72 -20.27 -11.02
N GLY A 53 0.74 -20.98 -11.60
CA GLY A 53 0.88 -22.40 -11.94
C GLY A 53 0.96 -23.32 -10.72
N GLY A 54 0.42 -22.89 -9.57
CA GLY A 54 0.46 -23.59 -8.29
C GLY A 54 1.66 -23.23 -7.42
N ASP A 55 2.58 -22.37 -7.88
CA ASP A 55 3.74 -21.95 -7.10
C ASP A 55 3.38 -20.83 -6.11
N VAL A 56 3.09 -21.24 -4.87
CA VAL A 56 2.79 -20.31 -3.77
C VAL A 56 3.94 -19.35 -3.45
N ARG A 57 5.19 -19.74 -3.66
CA ARG A 57 6.35 -18.87 -3.40
C ARG A 57 6.40 -17.76 -4.43
N ALA A 58 6.16 -18.09 -5.70
CA ALA A 58 6.05 -17.09 -6.77
C ALA A 58 4.87 -16.12 -6.52
N ALA A 59 3.73 -16.63 -6.06
CA ALA A 59 2.57 -15.79 -5.71
C ALA A 59 2.91 -14.82 -4.58
N LEU A 60 3.57 -15.29 -3.51
CA LEU A 60 4.03 -14.46 -2.38
C LEU A 60 5.03 -13.38 -2.83
N ALA A 61 6.02 -13.74 -3.65
CA ALA A 61 7.00 -12.80 -4.16
C ALA A 61 6.33 -11.66 -4.94
N LEU A 62 5.45 -12.01 -5.90
CA LEU A 62 4.68 -11.03 -6.69
C LEU A 62 3.75 -10.17 -5.81
N GLU A 63 3.20 -10.73 -4.73
CA GLU A 63 2.41 -9.96 -3.77
C GLU A 63 3.30 -8.92 -3.06
N PHE A 64 4.46 -9.33 -2.54
CA PHE A 64 5.34 -8.44 -1.77
C PHE A 64 5.96 -7.34 -2.63
N GLU A 65 6.35 -7.65 -3.86
CA GLU A 65 6.79 -6.66 -4.86
C GLU A 65 5.70 -5.61 -5.12
N ARG A 66 4.46 -6.05 -5.38
CA ARG A 66 3.31 -5.14 -5.56
C ARG A 66 3.09 -4.27 -4.33
N ARG A 67 3.19 -4.83 -3.14
CA ARG A 67 3.02 -4.08 -1.88
C ARG A 67 4.10 -3.02 -1.69
N LEU A 68 5.37 -3.31 -1.99
CA LEU A 68 6.44 -2.30 -1.96
C LEU A 68 6.25 -1.23 -3.04
N GLY A 69 5.83 -1.64 -4.25
CA GLY A 69 5.45 -0.72 -5.32
C GLY A 69 4.33 0.23 -4.89
N ASN A 70 3.32 -0.27 -4.19
CA ASN A 70 2.21 0.51 -3.65
C ASN A 70 2.67 1.50 -2.59
N LEU A 71 3.51 1.07 -1.64
CA LEU A 71 4.09 1.95 -0.63
C LEU A 71 4.89 3.09 -1.28
N ARG A 72 5.72 2.77 -2.29
CA ARG A 72 6.49 3.77 -3.07
C ARG A 72 5.58 4.76 -3.80
N ARG A 73 4.50 4.27 -4.42
CA ARG A 73 3.54 5.08 -5.17
C ARG A 73 2.72 6.01 -4.28
N LEU A 74 2.28 5.52 -3.12
CA LEU A 74 1.43 6.27 -2.18
C LEU A 74 2.22 7.26 -1.33
N HIS A 75 3.54 7.08 -1.20
CA HIS A 75 4.37 7.90 -0.33
C HIS A 75 4.25 9.42 -0.52
N PRO A 76 4.27 9.99 -1.74
CA PRO A 76 4.09 11.44 -1.92
C PRO A 76 2.74 11.94 -1.39
N LEU A 77 1.69 11.13 -1.50
CA LEU A 77 0.37 11.44 -0.94
C LEU A 77 0.43 11.38 0.59
N THR A 78 1.08 10.36 1.16
CA THR A 78 1.25 10.26 2.62
C THR A 78 2.04 11.45 3.18
N GLU A 79 3.10 11.91 2.50
CA GLU A 79 3.83 13.13 2.88
C GLU A 79 2.93 14.38 2.82
N LEU A 80 2.14 14.51 1.74
CA LEU A 80 1.24 15.65 1.56
C LEU A 80 0.17 15.67 2.66
N VAL A 81 -0.46 14.53 2.94
CA VAL A 81 -1.44 14.39 4.01
C VAL A 81 -0.82 14.68 5.38
N ALA A 82 0.41 14.23 5.63
CA ALA A 82 1.10 14.52 6.88
C ALA A 82 1.40 16.01 7.06
N ARG A 83 1.76 16.72 5.97
CA ARG A 83 2.00 18.17 5.98
C ARG A 83 0.71 18.97 6.14
N GLU A 84 -0.39 18.50 5.57
CA GLU A 84 -1.69 19.18 5.56
C GLU A 84 -2.66 18.64 6.64
N ARG A 85 -2.15 17.89 7.61
CA ARG A 85 -2.94 17.17 8.63
C ARG A 85 -3.97 18.06 9.33
N ASP A 86 -3.57 19.27 9.72
CA ASP A 86 -4.43 20.25 10.41
C ASP A 86 -5.56 20.78 9.51
N HIS A 87 -5.42 20.65 8.19
CA HIS A 87 -6.41 21.07 7.20
C HIS A 87 -7.31 19.93 6.69
N LEU A 88 -7.00 18.67 7.04
CA LEU A 88 -7.67 17.48 6.48
C LEU A 88 -8.60 16.73 7.45
N GLY A 89 -8.53 17.00 8.76
CA GLY A 89 -9.47 16.46 9.74
C GLY A 89 -9.70 14.94 9.63
N ALA A 90 -10.97 14.54 9.47
CA ALA A 90 -11.44 13.14 9.47
C ALA A 90 -10.78 12.21 8.41
N SER A 91 -10.21 12.77 7.35
CA SER A 91 -9.63 12.01 6.25
C SER A 91 -8.27 11.39 6.59
N VAL A 92 -7.58 11.97 7.58
CA VAL A 92 -6.34 11.41 8.14
C VAL A 92 -6.64 10.16 8.96
N ASP A 93 -7.72 10.18 9.74
CA ASP A 93 -8.14 9.06 10.57
C ASP A 93 -8.60 7.89 9.69
N HIS A 94 -9.36 8.19 8.64
CA HIS A 94 -9.80 7.19 7.65
C HIS A 94 -8.61 6.53 6.94
N LEU A 95 -7.61 7.31 6.53
CA LEU A 95 -6.36 6.78 5.95
C LEU A 95 -5.61 5.86 6.92
N GLY A 96 -5.54 6.20 8.21
CA GLY A 96 -4.89 5.37 9.22
C GLY A 96 -5.54 3.99 9.38
N GLU A 97 -6.88 3.96 9.50
CA GLU A 97 -7.65 2.72 9.62
C GLU A 97 -7.55 1.84 8.38
N LEU A 98 -7.63 2.45 7.19
CA LEU A 98 -7.57 1.74 5.91
C LEU A 98 -6.17 1.24 5.55
N LEU A 99 -5.12 2.00 5.87
CA LEU A 99 -3.76 1.59 5.54
C LEU A 99 -3.27 0.42 6.40
N VAL A 100 -3.73 0.32 7.65
CA VAL A 100 -3.17 -0.61 8.65
C VAL A 100 -4.17 -1.69 9.10
N ALA A 101 -5.30 -1.33 9.73
CA ALA A 101 -6.15 -2.30 10.42
C ALA A 101 -6.94 -3.20 9.44
N ARG A 102 -7.62 -2.61 8.45
CA ARG A 102 -8.34 -3.37 7.40
C ARG A 102 -7.38 -4.24 6.58
N ASN A 103 -6.15 -3.76 6.39
CA ASN A 103 -5.10 -4.44 5.64
C ASN A 103 -4.69 -5.76 6.31
N VAL A 104 -4.39 -5.74 7.60
CA VAL A 104 -3.98 -6.95 8.34
C VAL A 104 -5.08 -8.01 8.33
N SER A 105 -6.35 -7.61 8.50
CA SER A 105 -7.48 -8.56 8.52
C SER A 105 -7.71 -9.27 7.18
N ILE A 106 -7.69 -8.54 6.06
CA ILE A 106 -7.86 -9.16 4.73
C ILE A 106 -6.70 -10.13 4.45
N ARG A 107 -5.47 -9.73 4.78
CA ARG A 107 -4.28 -10.55 4.55
C ARG A 107 -4.25 -11.78 5.44
N SER A 108 -4.68 -11.68 6.70
CA SER A 108 -4.74 -12.83 7.60
C SER A 108 -5.76 -13.86 7.13
N GLN A 109 -6.93 -13.42 6.63
CA GLN A 109 -7.94 -14.32 6.06
C GLN A 109 -7.40 -15.11 4.85
N ARG A 110 -6.67 -14.44 3.96
CA ARG A 110 -6.06 -15.09 2.79
C ARG A 110 -4.98 -16.11 3.18
N LEU A 111 -4.09 -15.73 4.10
CA LEU A 111 -3.09 -16.65 4.65
C LEU A 111 -3.74 -17.85 5.34
N ALA A 112 -4.80 -17.64 6.12
CA ALA A 112 -5.56 -18.71 6.75
C ALA A 112 -6.18 -19.67 5.72
N GLY A 113 -6.69 -19.14 4.60
CA GLY A 113 -7.19 -19.94 3.47
C GLY A 113 -6.10 -20.83 2.87
N TRP A 114 -4.92 -20.28 2.60
CA TRP A 114 -3.79 -21.05 2.08
C TRP A 114 -3.25 -22.08 3.08
N MET A 115 -3.26 -21.77 4.38
CA MET A 115 -2.92 -22.73 5.44
C MET A 115 -3.93 -23.88 5.49
N ALA A 116 -5.23 -23.59 5.41
CA ALA A 116 -6.28 -24.61 5.41
C ALA A 116 -6.20 -25.53 4.17
N ALA A 117 -5.78 -24.98 3.02
CA ALA A 117 -5.52 -25.73 1.79
C ALA A 117 -4.19 -26.50 1.81
N GLY A 118 -3.35 -26.32 2.84
CA GLY A 118 -2.03 -26.96 2.94
C GLY A 118 -0.98 -26.37 2.00
N ALA A 119 -1.24 -25.21 1.38
CA ALA A 119 -0.30 -24.54 0.48
C ALA A 119 0.88 -23.91 1.22
N ILE A 120 0.68 -23.51 2.49
CA ILE A 120 1.73 -23.02 3.39
C ILE A 120 1.58 -23.64 4.78
N PRO A 121 2.66 -23.71 5.59
CA PRO A 121 2.58 -24.29 6.94
C PRO A 121 1.68 -23.46 7.88
N THR A 122 0.93 -24.16 8.73
CA THR A 122 0.02 -23.55 9.71
C THR A 122 0.78 -22.70 10.74
N ARG A 123 0.34 -21.45 10.90
CA ARG A 123 0.84 -20.47 11.88
C ARG A 123 -0.32 -19.59 12.36
N ASP A 124 -0.06 -18.69 13.30
CA ASP A 124 -0.97 -17.58 13.56
C ASP A 124 -1.00 -16.64 12.35
N ALA A 125 -2.11 -16.66 11.61
CA ALA A 125 -2.27 -15.91 10.37
C ALA A 125 -2.32 -14.39 10.60
N GLU A 126 -2.86 -13.93 11.74
CA GLU A 126 -2.93 -12.52 12.07
C GLU A 126 -1.57 -11.97 12.45
N ALA A 127 -0.85 -12.68 13.32
CA ALA A 127 0.52 -12.32 13.67
C ALA A 127 1.44 -12.33 12.45
N LEU A 128 1.33 -13.32 11.56
CA LEU A 128 2.12 -13.41 10.34
C LEU A 128 1.81 -12.25 9.37
N ALA A 129 0.53 -11.94 9.16
CA ALA A 129 0.11 -10.79 8.35
C ALA A 129 0.64 -9.46 8.90
N ALA A 130 0.61 -9.27 10.22
CA ALA A 130 1.14 -8.09 10.88
C ALA A 130 2.66 -7.98 10.69
N VAL A 131 3.42 -9.06 10.92
CA VAL A 131 4.88 -9.08 10.75
C VAL A 131 5.29 -8.70 9.32
N ILE A 132 4.66 -9.30 8.30
CA ILE A 132 4.94 -8.97 6.89
C ILE A 132 4.64 -7.49 6.64
N THR A 133 3.51 -7.00 7.16
CA THR A 133 3.11 -5.59 6.98
C THR A 133 4.10 -4.63 7.62
N PHE A 134 4.55 -4.90 8.84
CA PHE A 134 5.55 -4.08 9.53
C PHE A 134 6.92 -4.15 8.86
N ALA A 135 7.34 -5.33 8.38
CA ALA A 135 8.61 -5.48 7.68
C ALA A 135 8.66 -4.66 6.39
N LEU A 136 7.65 -4.79 5.52
CA LEU A 136 7.59 -4.06 4.24
C LEU A 136 7.46 -2.54 4.47
N THR A 137 6.63 -2.13 5.41
CA THR A 137 6.44 -0.72 5.76
C THR A 137 7.72 -0.12 6.37
N GLY A 138 8.31 -0.83 7.34
CA GLY A 138 9.54 -0.41 8.00
C GLY A 138 10.73 -0.33 7.04
N TYR A 139 10.85 -1.29 6.11
CA TYR A 139 11.86 -1.24 5.05
C TYR A 139 11.68 0.00 4.18
N HIS A 140 10.47 0.23 3.67
CA HIS A 140 10.16 1.38 2.84
C HIS A 140 10.50 2.71 3.54
N LEU A 141 10.04 2.88 4.77
CA LEU A 141 10.32 4.08 5.56
C LEU A 141 11.81 4.27 5.83
N SER A 142 12.53 3.18 6.11
CA SER A 142 13.97 3.22 6.39
C SER A 142 14.77 3.62 5.14
N VAL A 143 14.49 3.01 3.98
CA VAL A 143 15.13 3.39 2.71
C VAL A 143 14.90 4.87 2.40
N ARG A 144 13.68 5.36 2.64
CA ARG A 144 13.34 6.77 2.42
C ARG A 144 14.05 7.71 3.39
N PHE A 145 14.16 7.31 4.65
CA PHE A 145 14.83 8.10 5.68
C PHE A 145 16.33 8.22 5.42
N PHE A 146 17.00 7.11 5.09
CA PHE A 146 18.45 7.09 4.88
C PHE A 146 18.89 7.45 3.44
N GLY A 147 17.98 7.38 2.47
CA GLY A 147 18.30 7.60 1.05
C GLY A 147 19.09 6.45 0.41
N HIS A 148 19.30 5.35 1.13
CA HIS A 148 19.96 4.13 0.65
C HIS A 148 19.39 2.90 1.35
N GLN A 149 19.78 1.70 0.90
CA GLN A 149 19.39 0.43 1.51
C GLN A 149 19.98 0.31 2.93
N PRO A 150 19.15 0.20 3.98
CA PRO A 150 19.63 0.02 5.35
C PRO A 150 20.38 -1.32 5.48
N ALA A 151 21.53 -1.31 6.17
CA ALA A 151 22.36 -2.50 6.38
C ALA A 151 22.79 -3.26 5.10
N GLY A 152 22.67 -2.65 3.91
CA GLY A 152 22.95 -3.32 2.63
C GLY A 152 21.90 -4.34 2.21
N VAL A 153 20.72 -4.38 2.84
CA VAL A 153 19.65 -5.32 2.51
C VAL A 153 18.85 -4.80 1.31
N GLY A 154 18.98 -5.51 0.18
CA GLY A 154 18.22 -5.25 -1.03
C GLY A 154 16.74 -5.65 -0.91
N GLU A 155 15.92 -5.09 -1.80
CA GLU A 155 14.48 -5.41 -1.90
C GLU A 155 14.27 -6.91 -2.17
N GLU A 156 15.05 -7.50 -3.07
CA GLU A 156 15.02 -8.93 -3.39
C GLU A 156 15.34 -9.81 -2.17
N ALA A 157 16.35 -9.44 -1.38
CA ALA A 157 16.75 -10.17 -0.18
C ALA A 157 15.66 -10.13 0.90
N LEU A 158 15.03 -8.96 1.09
CA LEU A 158 13.88 -8.82 1.98
C LEU A 158 12.72 -9.71 1.54
N ILE A 159 12.35 -9.64 0.26
CA ILE A 159 11.21 -10.39 -0.29
C ILE A 159 11.45 -11.89 -0.15
N THR A 160 12.63 -12.37 -0.56
CA THR A 160 13.00 -13.78 -0.42
C THR A 160 12.89 -14.25 1.03
N THR A 161 13.42 -13.45 1.98
CA THR A 161 13.35 -13.77 3.41
C THR A 161 11.91 -13.86 3.91
N LEU A 162 11.03 -12.97 3.46
CA LEU A 162 9.62 -13.01 3.84
C LEU A 162 8.86 -14.17 3.18
N VAL A 163 9.22 -14.54 1.94
CA VAL A 163 8.67 -15.72 1.27
C VAL A 163 9.04 -16.98 2.05
N ASP A 164 10.30 -17.13 2.44
CA ASP A 164 10.79 -18.26 3.23
C ASP A 164 10.09 -18.33 4.60
N LEU A 165 9.89 -17.18 5.25
CA LEU A 165 9.15 -17.08 6.52
C LEU A 165 7.72 -17.63 6.39
N VAL A 166 7.03 -17.33 5.28
CA VAL A 166 5.64 -17.71 5.07
C VAL A 166 5.52 -19.14 4.57
N ALA A 167 6.20 -19.48 3.48
CA ALA A 167 6.11 -20.78 2.82
C ALA A 167 6.86 -21.90 3.57
N GLY A 168 7.72 -21.54 4.54
CA GLY A 168 8.66 -22.46 5.15
C GLY A 168 9.94 -22.59 4.32
N ALA A 169 11.01 -23.05 4.98
CA ALA A 169 12.27 -23.42 4.34
C ALA A 169 12.11 -24.70 3.52
#